data_AF-A0A212K956-F1
#
_entry.id   AF-A0A212K956-F1
#
_cell.length_a   1.000
_cell.length_b   1.000
_cell.length_c   1.000
_cell.angle_alpha   90.00
_cell.angle_beta   90.00
_cell.angle_gamma   90.00
#
_symmetry.space_group_name_H-M   'P 1'
#
loop_
_entity.id
_entity.type
_entity.pdbx_description
1 polymer ?
#
loop_
_entity_poly.entity_id
_entity_poly.type
_entity_poly.pdbx_seq_one_letter_code
_entity_poly.pdbx_strand_id
1 'polypeptide(L)'
;MKPAVLILAAGMASRMGAAKALLSLPSLPEGGRCSALRGLVSLYRSLGVEDVVIVSGFHAEVVEAEALALGLSAVRNPDPQRGMFSSVQAGVEALVKGGFEGQFLVQPVDVPLVRPLTIRALLDAAGQEEADHAAALAVSGKAAPTSVLVPTFDGQEGHPPLISMALAQHILTHQGQNGLRGALEGAPLRHVPVADALILEDMDTPDDYARLRVLARERHTLSPVEAECLLRICNVPEKGLRHARAVGAVACCLAEALAHAREAAGYDAGVDPRLALAGGLLHDICKGQPRHEAAAGEFLRRLELPEMARLVQDHRDLSLPEDEPVTERELVYLADKYCYGGNFVPVQRRFGLKLEAYAQDAPACEAIQGRLGRVKALEERIAREIGKEPALVAERALVRNCNAARGNVARREVA
;
A
#
# COMPACT_ATOMS: atom_id res chain seq x y z
N MET A 1 -21.27 1.02 -14.06
CA MET A 1 -21.10 2.48 -14.34
C MET A 1 -19.80 2.96 -13.68
N LYS A 2 -19.13 4.00 -14.21
CA LYS A 2 -18.01 4.63 -13.48
C LYS A 2 -18.55 5.32 -12.21
N PRO A 3 -17.88 5.22 -11.06
CA PRO A 3 -18.36 5.85 -9.84
C PRO A 3 -18.07 7.35 -9.82
N ALA A 4 -18.79 8.05 -8.94
CA ALA A 4 -18.48 9.41 -8.53
C ALA A 4 -17.67 9.43 -7.23
N VAL A 5 -17.18 10.60 -6.83
CA VAL A 5 -16.61 10.82 -5.50
C VAL A 5 -17.15 12.11 -4.87
N LEU A 6 -17.54 12.01 -3.61
CA LEU A 6 -17.85 13.12 -2.73
C LEU A 6 -16.62 13.44 -1.88
N ILE A 7 -15.93 14.53 -2.17
CA ILE A 7 -14.81 15.01 -1.35
C ILE A 7 -15.37 15.99 -0.30
N LEU A 8 -15.32 15.60 0.97
CA LEU A 8 -15.88 16.38 2.08
C LEU A 8 -14.84 17.38 2.61
N ALA A 9 -15.03 18.67 2.32
CA ALA A 9 -14.15 19.77 2.69
C ALA A 9 -14.86 20.89 3.49
N ALA A 10 -15.96 20.54 4.16
CA ALA A 10 -16.85 21.50 4.82
C ALA A 10 -16.49 21.83 6.28
N GLY A 11 -15.58 21.08 6.89
CA GLY A 11 -15.29 21.14 8.32
C GLY A 11 -14.65 22.45 8.79
N MET A 12 -14.90 22.80 10.06
CA MET A 12 -14.37 24.03 10.69
C MET A 12 -12.85 24.02 10.88
N ALA A 13 -12.27 22.84 11.10
CA ALA A 13 -10.85 22.67 11.38
C ALA A 13 -10.34 23.50 12.58
N SER A 14 -11.15 23.61 13.64
CA SER A 14 -10.90 24.49 14.80
C SER A 14 -9.56 24.22 15.50
N ARG A 15 -9.13 22.95 15.60
CA ARG A 15 -7.82 22.55 16.15
C ARG A 15 -6.64 22.92 15.24
N MET A 16 -6.86 22.96 13.93
CA MET A 16 -5.82 23.28 12.95
C MET A 16 -5.64 24.78 12.74
N GLY A 17 -6.69 25.59 12.94
CA GLY A 17 -6.66 27.02 12.67
C GLY A 17 -6.54 27.39 11.18
N ALA A 18 -6.66 26.42 10.28
CA ALA A 18 -6.51 26.59 8.83
C ALA A 18 -7.47 25.67 8.06
N ALA A 19 -7.80 26.04 6.82
CA ALA A 19 -8.59 25.21 5.93
C ALA A 19 -7.79 23.96 5.50
N LYS A 20 -8.07 22.80 6.09
CA LYS A 20 -7.37 21.52 5.83
C LYS A 20 -7.22 21.20 4.35
N ALA A 21 -8.25 21.49 3.56
CA ALA A 21 -8.28 21.31 2.11
C ALA A 21 -7.12 21.99 1.37
N LEU A 22 -6.60 23.10 1.91
CA LEU A 22 -5.54 23.91 1.29
C LEU A 22 -4.15 23.64 1.88
N LEU A 23 -4.05 22.78 2.90
CA LEU A 23 -2.76 22.43 3.48
C LEU A 23 -1.89 21.67 2.47
N SER A 24 -0.61 22.02 2.48
CA SER A 24 0.34 21.62 1.44
C SER A 24 1.09 20.34 1.80
N LEU A 25 0.87 19.27 1.04
CA LEU A 25 1.52 17.98 1.20
C LEU A 25 2.45 17.67 0.03
N PRO A 26 3.59 16.98 0.26
CA PRO A 26 4.48 16.51 -0.81
C PRO A 26 3.89 15.25 -1.46
N SER A 27 2.72 15.37 -2.07
CA SER A 27 1.90 14.25 -2.56
C SER A 27 1.82 14.17 -4.09
N LEU A 28 2.55 15.02 -4.82
CA LEU A 28 2.63 14.89 -6.27
C LEU A 28 3.65 13.81 -6.67
N PRO A 29 3.39 13.03 -7.73
CA PRO A 29 4.29 11.97 -8.20
C PRO A 29 5.73 12.43 -8.48
N GLU A 30 5.92 13.69 -8.87
CA GLU A 30 7.23 14.28 -9.19
C GLU A 30 7.94 14.90 -7.96
N GLY A 31 7.49 14.60 -6.74
CA GLY A 31 8.05 15.18 -5.50
C GLY A 31 7.63 16.62 -5.24
N GLY A 32 6.68 17.13 -6.02
CA GLY A 32 6.08 18.45 -5.84
C GLY A 32 5.08 18.49 -4.68
N ARG A 33 4.77 19.71 -4.22
CA ARG A 33 3.75 19.94 -3.20
C ARG A 33 2.44 20.40 -3.83
N CYS A 34 1.32 19.94 -3.28
CA CYS A 34 -0.01 20.43 -3.64
C CYS A 34 -0.90 20.54 -2.40
N SER A 35 -2.04 21.21 -2.56
CA SER A 35 -3.10 21.21 -1.55
C SER A 35 -3.66 19.79 -1.37
N ALA A 36 -4.13 19.46 -0.18
CA ALA A 36 -4.80 18.18 0.10
C ALA A 36 -5.94 17.91 -0.89
N LEU A 37 -6.75 18.94 -1.19
CA LEU A 37 -7.83 18.86 -2.16
C LEU A 37 -7.31 18.54 -3.57
N ARG A 38 -6.30 19.26 -4.07
CA ARG A 38 -5.70 18.98 -5.39
C ARG A 38 -5.13 17.58 -5.45
N GLY A 39 -4.45 17.11 -4.41
CA GLY A 39 -3.90 15.75 -4.33
C GLY A 39 -4.98 14.68 -4.50
N LEU A 40 -6.09 14.81 -3.78
CA LEU A 40 -7.23 13.88 -3.89
C LEU A 40 -7.89 13.95 -5.27
N VAL A 41 -8.12 15.15 -5.83
CA VAL A 41 -8.69 15.31 -7.18
C VAL A 41 -7.78 14.66 -8.23
N SER A 42 -6.47 14.86 -8.13
CA SER A 42 -5.49 14.22 -9.02
C SER A 42 -5.51 12.69 -8.91
N LEU A 43 -5.62 12.14 -7.70
CA LEU A 43 -5.76 10.70 -7.46
C LEU A 43 -7.00 10.11 -8.13
N TYR A 44 -8.16 10.74 -7.99
CA TYR A 44 -9.39 10.21 -8.58
C TYR A 44 -9.37 10.28 -10.11
N ARG A 45 -8.90 11.41 -10.66
CA ARG A 45 -8.76 11.58 -12.11
C ARG A 45 -7.76 10.60 -12.72
N SER A 46 -6.63 10.31 -12.05
CA SER A 46 -5.66 9.31 -12.56
C SER A 46 -6.25 7.90 -12.67
N LEU A 47 -7.30 7.62 -11.88
CA LEU A 47 -8.02 6.35 -11.91
C LEU A 47 -9.27 6.38 -12.80
N GLY A 48 -9.53 7.50 -13.48
CA GLY A 48 -10.65 7.69 -14.41
C GLY A 48 -11.99 7.98 -13.74
N VAL A 49 -11.99 8.42 -12.48
CA VAL A 49 -13.16 8.92 -11.73
C VAL A 49 -13.28 10.41 -12.01
N GLU A 50 -14.16 10.76 -12.95
CA GLU A 50 -14.32 12.14 -13.44
C GLU A 50 -15.42 12.91 -12.70
N ASP A 51 -16.45 12.21 -12.20
CA ASP A 51 -17.56 12.79 -11.46
C ASP A 51 -17.12 13.12 -10.02
N VAL A 52 -16.45 14.25 -9.86
CA VAL A 52 -15.92 14.74 -8.59
C VAL A 52 -16.81 15.87 -8.05
N VAL A 53 -17.47 15.62 -6.92
CA VAL A 53 -18.26 16.62 -6.20
C VAL A 53 -17.50 17.05 -4.96
N ILE A 54 -17.14 18.34 -4.89
CA ILE A 54 -16.53 18.93 -3.71
C ILE A 54 -17.62 19.48 -2.81
N VAL A 55 -17.63 19.10 -1.53
CA VAL A 55 -18.55 19.66 -0.53
C VAL A 55 -17.83 20.70 0.30
N SER A 56 -18.17 21.98 0.13
CA SER A 56 -17.65 23.12 0.89
C SER A 56 -18.53 23.40 2.12
N GLY A 57 -18.09 24.31 3.00
CA GLY A 57 -18.79 24.62 4.24
C GLY A 57 -18.18 25.81 4.96
N PHE A 58 -17.57 25.59 6.13
CA PHE A 58 -17.06 26.69 6.96
C PHE A 58 -16.04 27.58 6.24
N HIS A 59 -15.11 26.97 5.49
CA HIS A 59 -14.10 27.67 4.67
C HIS A 59 -14.54 27.77 3.20
N ALA A 60 -15.82 28.01 2.95
CA ALA A 60 -16.42 27.91 1.61
C ALA A 60 -15.68 28.70 0.53
N GLU A 61 -15.41 30.00 0.75
CA GLU A 61 -14.82 30.86 -0.27
C GLU A 61 -13.49 30.32 -0.82
N VAL A 62 -12.59 29.89 0.08
CA VAL A 62 -11.26 29.42 -0.30
C VAL A 62 -11.29 27.99 -0.86
N VAL A 63 -12.20 27.14 -0.38
CA VAL A 63 -12.40 25.77 -0.91
C VAL A 63 -13.03 25.82 -2.30
N GLU A 64 -14.03 26.68 -2.51
CA GLU A 64 -14.70 26.88 -3.79
C GLU A 64 -13.77 27.49 -4.83
N ALA A 65 -12.91 28.44 -4.43
CA ALA A 65 -11.88 28.99 -5.30
C ALA A 65 -10.87 27.93 -5.78
N GLU A 66 -10.40 27.05 -4.88
CA GLU A 66 -9.50 25.94 -5.26
C GLU A 66 -10.23 24.91 -6.15
N ALA A 67 -11.50 24.59 -5.84
CA ALA A 67 -12.30 23.71 -6.69
C ALA A 67 -12.43 24.28 -8.12
N LEU A 68 -12.72 25.58 -8.24
CA LEU A 68 -12.80 26.27 -9.53
C LEU A 68 -11.45 26.23 -10.27
N ALA A 69 -10.34 26.46 -9.57
CA ALA A 69 -8.99 26.36 -10.13
C ALA A 69 -8.64 24.94 -10.65
N LEU A 70 -9.32 23.91 -10.14
CA LEU A 70 -9.23 22.52 -10.60
C LEU A 70 -10.24 22.18 -11.71
N GLY A 71 -11.04 23.15 -12.16
CA GLY A 71 -12.09 22.98 -13.16
C GLY A 71 -13.32 22.24 -12.63
N LEU A 72 -13.58 22.31 -11.32
CA LEU A 72 -14.70 21.67 -10.64
C LEU A 72 -15.64 22.72 -10.03
N SER A 73 -16.90 22.35 -9.82
CA SER A 73 -17.81 23.09 -8.97
C SER A 73 -17.87 22.46 -7.57
N ALA A 74 -18.28 23.25 -6.59
CA ALA A 74 -18.47 22.79 -5.23
C ALA A 74 -19.91 23.05 -4.78
N VAL A 75 -20.41 22.17 -3.92
CA VAL A 75 -21.71 22.23 -3.28
C VAL A 75 -21.50 22.69 -1.85
N ARG A 76 -22.17 23.76 -1.45
CA ARG A 76 -22.03 24.32 -0.11
C ARG A 76 -22.97 23.62 0.86
N ASN A 77 -22.41 23.02 1.92
CA ASN A 77 -23.18 22.62 3.09
C ASN A 77 -23.48 23.89 3.93
N PRO A 78 -24.76 24.27 4.11
CA PRO A 78 -25.12 25.46 4.90
C PRO A 78 -24.90 25.27 6.40
N ASP A 79 -24.89 24.03 6.90
CA ASP A 79 -24.83 23.70 8.33
C ASP A 79 -23.71 22.69 8.65
N PRO A 80 -22.44 23.02 8.37
CA PRO A 80 -21.30 22.12 8.66
C PRO A 80 -21.12 21.87 10.16
N GLN A 81 -21.65 22.74 11.04
CA GLN A 81 -21.64 22.56 12.50
C GLN A 81 -22.44 21.33 12.96
N ARG A 82 -23.31 20.76 12.11
CA ARG A 82 -24.04 19.52 12.39
C ARG A 82 -23.20 18.24 12.21
N GLY A 83 -21.91 18.39 11.88
CA GLY A 83 -20.94 17.31 11.74
C GLY A 83 -20.85 16.76 10.31
N MET A 84 -19.88 15.85 10.09
CA MET A 84 -19.55 15.33 8.76
C MET A 84 -20.74 14.74 7.99
N PHE A 85 -21.72 14.16 8.70
CA PHE A 85 -22.89 13.56 8.07
C PHE A 85 -23.76 14.58 7.31
N SER A 86 -23.89 15.82 7.78
CA SER A 86 -24.64 16.85 7.03
C SER A 86 -23.96 17.19 5.70
N SER A 87 -22.63 17.09 5.62
CA SER A 87 -21.88 17.25 4.38
C SER A 87 -22.08 16.09 3.42
N VAL A 88 -22.19 14.87 3.94
CA VAL A 88 -22.56 13.70 3.12
C VAL A 88 -23.95 13.91 2.52
N GLN A 89 -24.93 14.35 3.32
CA GLN A 89 -26.28 14.64 2.84
C GLN A 89 -26.28 15.70 1.73
N ALA A 90 -25.55 16.81 1.92
CA ALA A 90 -25.43 17.86 0.89
C ALA A 90 -24.80 17.33 -0.41
N GLY A 91 -23.75 16.51 -0.32
CA GLY A 91 -23.12 15.89 -1.49
C GLY A 91 -24.03 14.89 -2.20
N VAL A 92 -24.72 14.02 -1.45
CA VAL A 92 -25.69 13.05 -2.01
C VAL A 92 -26.87 13.77 -2.67
N GLU A 93 -27.40 14.84 -2.06
CA GLU A 93 -28.47 15.63 -2.65
C GLU A 93 -28.05 16.23 -4.00
N ALA A 94 -26.81 16.68 -4.13
CA ALA A 94 -26.27 17.17 -5.39
C ALA A 94 -26.16 16.08 -6.45
N LEU A 95 -25.72 14.87 -6.08
CA LEU A 95 -25.71 13.71 -7.00
C LEU A 95 -27.12 13.37 -7.48
N VAL A 96 -28.11 13.36 -6.58
CA VAL A 96 -29.54 13.13 -6.92
C VAL A 96 -30.04 14.20 -7.89
N LYS A 97 -29.80 15.48 -7.62
CA LYS A 97 -30.20 16.60 -8.50
C LYS A 97 -29.52 16.53 -9.87
N GLY A 98 -28.30 16.01 -9.93
CA GLY A 98 -27.57 15.76 -11.16
C GLY A 98 -28.01 14.51 -11.92
N GLY A 99 -28.93 13.69 -11.38
CA GLY A 99 -29.40 12.46 -12.01
C GLY A 99 -28.37 11.33 -12.01
N PHE A 100 -27.44 11.31 -11.05
CA PHE A 100 -26.45 10.24 -10.93
C PHE A 100 -27.07 8.97 -10.31
N GLU A 101 -26.88 7.81 -10.95
CA GLU A 101 -27.50 6.53 -10.54
C GLU A 101 -26.47 5.45 -10.13
N GLY A 102 -25.17 5.75 -10.23
CA GLY A 102 -24.08 4.80 -9.99
C GLY A 102 -23.72 4.57 -8.51
N GLN A 103 -22.45 4.24 -8.27
CA GLN A 103 -21.87 4.20 -6.92
C GLN A 103 -21.02 5.46 -6.69
N PHE A 104 -20.88 5.89 -5.45
CA PHE A 104 -20.08 7.05 -5.08
C PHE A 104 -19.17 6.75 -3.90
N LEU A 105 -17.98 7.32 -3.91
CA LEU A 105 -17.01 7.27 -2.83
C LEU A 105 -17.26 8.43 -1.86
N VAL A 106 -17.07 8.21 -0.56
CA VAL A 106 -17.10 9.29 0.44
C VAL A 106 -15.70 9.52 0.98
N GLN A 107 -15.04 10.57 0.50
CA GLN A 107 -13.64 10.88 0.82
C GLN A 107 -13.55 12.13 1.70
N PRO A 108 -13.23 12.01 2.99
CA PRO A 108 -12.84 13.16 3.80
C PRO A 108 -11.57 13.81 3.24
N VAL A 109 -11.56 15.15 3.13
CA VAL A 109 -10.38 15.89 2.62
C VAL A 109 -9.19 15.79 3.57
N ASP A 110 -9.45 15.45 4.82
CA ASP A 110 -8.45 15.30 5.88
C ASP A 110 -7.85 13.90 5.97
N VAL A 111 -8.25 12.96 5.11
CA VAL A 111 -7.54 11.68 4.90
C VAL A 111 -6.92 11.71 3.48
N PRO A 112 -5.92 12.55 3.21
CA PRO A 112 -5.50 12.91 1.86
C PRO A 112 -4.55 11.91 1.21
N LEU A 113 -4.01 10.96 1.98
CA LEU A 113 -2.91 10.10 1.53
C LEU A 113 -3.35 8.72 1.03
N VAL A 114 -4.65 8.43 1.00
CA VAL A 114 -5.21 7.18 0.44
C VAL A 114 -4.54 6.85 -0.89
N ARG A 115 -4.05 5.63 -1.07
CA ARG A 115 -3.27 5.22 -2.24
C ARG A 115 -4.15 4.79 -3.43
N PRO A 116 -3.60 4.85 -4.65
CA PRO A 116 -4.26 4.33 -5.86
C PRO A 116 -4.70 2.86 -5.73
N LEU A 117 -3.89 2.04 -5.06
CA LEU A 117 -4.19 0.63 -4.80
C LEU A 117 -5.50 0.43 -4.04
N THR A 118 -5.83 1.32 -3.10
CA THR A 118 -7.05 1.23 -2.28
C THR A 118 -8.28 1.50 -3.12
N ILE A 119 -8.25 2.59 -3.88
CA ILE A 119 -9.37 2.95 -4.75
C ILE A 119 -9.56 1.85 -5.81
N ARG A 120 -8.47 1.36 -6.44
CA ARG A 120 -8.55 0.26 -7.41
C ARG A 120 -9.17 -1.00 -6.80
N ALA A 121 -8.77 -1.39 -5.59
CA ALA A 121 -9.34 -2.55 -4.91
C ALA A 121 -10.85 -2.42 -4.67
N LEU A 122 -11.33 -1.22 -4.31
CA LEU A 122 -12.77 -0.95 -4.17
C LEU A 122 -13.50 -1.04 -5.52
N LEU A 123 -12.93 -0.47 -6.58
CA LEU A 123 -13.50 -0.53 -7.93
C LEU A 123 -13.57 -1.96 -8.47
N ASP A 124 -12.50 -2.75 -8.26
CA ASP A 124 -12.44 -4.15 -8.69
C ASP A 124 -13.45 -5.00 -7.92
N ALA A 125 -13.57 -4.78 -6.59
CA ALA A 125 -14.57 -5.46 -5.78
C ALA A 125 -16.02 -5.11 -6.19
N ALA A 126 -16.28 -3.86 -6.58
CA ALA A 126 -17.56 -3.44 -7.10
C ALA A 126 -17.88 -4.07 -8.46
N GLY A 127 -16.90 -4.09 -9.38
CA GLY A 127 -17.06 -4.74 -10.69
C GLY A 127 -17.31 -6.24 -10.58
N GLN A 128 -16.65 -6.91 -9.64
CA GLN A 128 -16.91 -8.33 -9.35
C GLN A 128 -18.34 -8.54 -8.82
N GLU A 129 -18.80 -7.69 -7.89
CA GLU A 129 -20.17 -7.78 -7.37
C GLU A 129 -21.21 -7.53 -8.45
N GLU A 130 -20.99 -6.54 -9.34
CA GLU A 130 -21.86 -6.26 -10.48
C GLU A 130 -21.95 -7.48 -11.43
N ALA A 131 -20.82 -8.12 -11.72
CA ALA A 131 -20.77 -9.34 -12.55
C ALA A 131 -21.50 -10.53 -11.89
N ASP A 132 -21.29 -10.74 -10.59
CA ASP A 132 -21.93 -11.81 -9.83
C ASP A 132 -23.46 -11.58 -9.76
N HIS A 133 -23.90 -10.33 -9.57
CA HIS A 133 -25.31 -9.96 -9.57
C HIS A 133 -25.96 -10.17 -10.95
N ALA A 134 -25.29 -9.80 -12.03
CA ALA A 134 -25.78 -10.02 -13.39
C ALA A 134 -25.96 -11.53 -13.68
N ALA A 135 -24.99 -12.35 -13.26
CA ALA A 135 -25.09 -13.81 -13.37
C ALA A 135 -26.24 -14.38 -12.52
N ALA A 136 -26.41 -13.92 -11.27
CA ALA A 136 -27.47 -14.36 -10.38
C ALA A 136 -28.87 -13.95 -10.88
N LEU A 137 -29.02 -12.74 -11.43
CA LEU A 137 -30.25 -12.25 -12.03
C LEU A 137 -30.66 -13.09 -13.24
N ALA A 138 -29.70 -13.46 -14.09
CA ALA A 138 -29.94 -14.31 -15.25
C ALA A 138 -30.45 -15.72 -14.89
N VAL A 139 -30.06 -16.24 -13.71
CA VAL A 139 -30.47 -17.58 -13.24
C VAL A 139 -31.77 -17.53 -12.42
N SER A 140 -31.88 -16.59 -11.49
CA SER A 140 -32.94 -16.60 -10.46
C SER A 140 -34.02 -15.54 -10.63
N GLY A 141 -33.84 -14.59 -11.55
CA GLY A 141 -34.72 -13.43 -11.71
C GLY A 141 -34.68 -12.43 -10.54
N LYS A 142 -33.76 -12.61 -9.58
CA LYS A 142 -33.59 -11.72 -8.43
C LYS A 142 -32.16 -11.19 -8.38
N ALA A 143 -32.03 -9.87 -8.26
CA ALA A 143 -30.76 -9.22 -7.95
C ALA A 143 -30.60 -9.13 -6.43
N ALA A 144 -29.41 -9.47 -5.93
CA ALA A 144 -29.06 -9.21 -4.54
C ALA A 144 -28.81 -7.70 -4.33
N PRO A 145 -29.04 -7.17 -3.12
CA PRO A 145 -28.71 -5.78 -2.81
C PRO A 145 -27.20 -5.54 -2.93
N THR A 146 -26.81 -4.43 -3.56
CA THR A 146 -25.42 -3.96 -3.67
C THR A 146 -24.84 -3.67 -2.29
N SER A 147 -23.64 -4.19 -2.02
CA SER A 147 -22.96 -3.99 -0.74
C SER A 147 -22.36 -2.59 -0.64
N VAL A 148 -22.31 -2.05 0.58
CA VAL A 148 -21.39 -0.98 0.94
C VAL A 148 -20.01 -1.59 1.00
N LEU A 149 -19.07 -1.10 0.20
CA LEU A 149 -17.68 -1.56 0.24
C LEU A 149 -16.87 -0.63 1.14
N VAL A 150 -16.18 -1.20 2.12
CA VAL A 150 -15.35 -0.44 3.07
C VAL A 150 -13.92 -0.96 3.03
N PRO A 151 -12.92 -0.12 2.74
CA PRO A 151 -11.53 -0.55 2.76
C PRO A 151 -11.13 -0.87 4.20
N THR A 152 -10.36 -1.93 4.38
CA THR A 152 -9.86 -2.34 5.70
C THR A 152 -8.37 -2.58 5.68
N PHE A 153 -7.68 -2.07 6.70
CA PHE A 153 -6.27 -2.35 6.96
C PHE A 153 -6.15 -2.96 8.35
N ASP A 154 -5.59 -4.18 8.42
CA ASP A 154 -5.40 -4.93 9.66
C ASP A 154 -6.64 -5.03 10.56
N GLY A 155 -7.81 -5.24 9.93
CA GLY A 155 -9.10 -5.36 10.61
C GLY A 155 -9.75 -4.04 11.01
N GLN A 156 -9.12 -2.90 10.73
CA GLN A 156 -9.68 -1.57 10.95
C GLN A 156 -10.32 -1.04 9.67
N GLU A 157 -11.55 -0.54 9.77
CA GLU A 157 -12.25 0.16 8.69
C GLU A 157 -11.63 1.54 8.47
N GLY A 158 -11.43 1.91 7.21
CA GLY A 158 -10.91 3.22 6.84
C GLY A 158 -11.67 3.89 5.69
N HIS A 159 -11.05 4.90 5.09
CA HIS A 159 -11.62 5.68 4.00
C HIS A 159 -11.00 5.38 2.63
N PRO A 160 -11.73 5.63 1.53
CA PRO A 160 -13.16 5.99 1.45
C PRO A 160 -14.06 4.75 1.34
N PRO A 161 -15.26 4.72 1.96
CA PRO A 161 -16.28 3.75 1.61
C PRO A 161 -16.85 4.03 0.21
N LEU A 162 -17.26 2.99 -0.51
CA LEU A 162 -18.00 3.04 -1.77
C LEU A 162 -19.46 2.64 -1.53
N ILE A 163 -20.39 3.51 -1.93
CA ILE A 163 -21.81 3.42 -1.58
C ILE A 163 -22.65 3.47 -2.86
N SER A 164 -23.71 2.67 -2.93
CA SER A 164 -24.68 2.71 -4.04
C SER A 164 -25.66 3.88 -3.89
N MET A 165 -26.01 4.54 -5.00
CA MET A 165 -27.12 5.52 -5.03
C MET A 165 -28.47 4.91 -4.61
N ALA A 166 -28.62 3.59 -4.59
CA ALA A 166 -29.79 2.92 -4.00
C ALA A 166 -30.00 3.27 -2.51
N LEU A 167 -28.95 3.67 -1.80
CA LEU A 167 -29.00 4.10 -0.40
C LEU A 167 -29.19 5.62 -0.23
N ALA A 168 -29.25 6.40 -1.32
CA ALA A 168 -29.33 7.85 -1.25
C ALA A 168 -30.56 8.35 -0.46
N GLN A 169 -31.73 7.76 -0.68
CA GLN A 169 -32.94 8.15 0.06
C GLN A 169 -32.81 7.88 1.57
N HIS A 170 -32.22 6.73 1.95
CA HIS A 170 -31.96 6.41 3.36
C HIS A 170 -31.02 7.44 3.99
N ILE A 171 -29.93 7.80 3.30
CA ILE A 171 -28.99 8.83 3.73
C ILE A 171 -29.66 10.20 3.90
N LEU A 172 -30.47 10.64 2.93
CA LEU A 172 -31.10 11.96 2.94
C LEU A 172 -32.19 12.10 4.01
N THR A 173 -32.86 11.00 4.35
CA THR A 173 -33.96 11.00 5.34
C THR A 173 -33.52 10.68 6.76
N HIS A 174 -32.31 10.15 6.95
CA HIS A 174 -31.76 9.83 8.25
C HIS A 174 -31.52 11.10 9.09
N GLN A 175 -31.83 11.02 10.39
CA GLN A 175 -31.76 12.15 11.31
C GLN A 175 -30.35 12.39 11.88
N GLY A 176 -29.40 11.51 11.55
CA GLY A 176 -27.98 11.67 11.85
C GLY A 176 -27.48 10.96 13.11
N GLN A 177 -28.31 10.18 13.80
CA GLN A 177 -27.83 9.30 14.88
C GLN A 177 -26.78 8.35 14.31
N ASN A 178 -25.60 8.27 14.95
CA ASN A 178 -24.44 7.49 14.47
C ASN A 178 -23.93 7.88 13.06
N GLY A 179 -24.28 9.07 12.55
CA GLY A 179 -23.82 9.61 11.28
C GLY A 179 -24.09 8.69 10.09
N LEU A 180 -23.13 8.62 9.16
CA LEU A 180 -23.23 7.80 7.95
C LEU A 180 -23.33 6.30 8.29
N ARG A 181 -22.62 5.83 9.32
CA ARG A 181 -22.71 4.42 9.75
C ARG A 181 -24.15 4.06 10.15
N GLY A 182 -24.84 4.94 10.88
CA GLY A 182 -26.25 4.75 11.21
C GLY A 182 -27.17 4.78 9.98
N ALA A 183 -26.90 5.68 9.03
CA ALA A 183 -27.69 5.76 7.80
C ALA A 183 -27.53 4.53 6.87
N LEU A 184 -26.44 3.78 7.03
CA LEU A 184 -26.14 2.55 6.28
C LEU A 184 -26.50 1.28 7.06
N GLU A 185 -27.07 1.41 8.26
CA GLU A 185 -27.45 0.26 9.08
C GLU A 185 -28.48 -0.62 8.34
N GLY A 186 -28.23 -1.93 8.32
CA GLY A 186 -29.06 -2.91 7.61
C GLY A 186 -28.71 -3.10 6.12
N ALA A 187 -27.86 -2.25 5.53
CA ALA A 187 -27.29 -2.52 4.22
C ALA A 187 -26.22 -3.63 4.30
N PRO A 188 -26.11 -4.51 3.29
CA PRO A 188 -25.01 -5.47 3.23
C PRO A 188 -23.67 -4.73 3.21
N LEU A 189 -22.74 -5.17 4.04
CA LEU A 189 -21.41 -4.59 4.18
C LEU A 189 -20.38 -5.62 3.70
N ARG A 190 -19.46 -5.19 2.85
CA ARG A 190 -18.32 -5.99 2.41
C ARG A 190 -17.03 -5.25 2.72
N HIS A 191 -16.24 -5.81 3.62
CA HIS A 191 -14.88 -5.34 3.85
C HIS A 191 -13.98 -5.72 2.69
N VAL A 192 -13.20 -4.75 2.22
CA VAL A 192 -12.21 -4.91 1.15
C VAL A 192 -10.83 -4.76 1.78
N PRO A 193 -10.10 -5.86 2.05
CA PRO A 193 -8.75 -5.78 2.59
C PRO A 193 -7.80 -5.07 1.63
N VAL A 194 -7.06 -4.08 2.13
CA VAL A 194 -6.08 -3.30 1.36
C VAL A 194 -4.75 -3.22 2.12
N ALA A 195 -3.64 -3.19 1.38
CA ALA A 195 -2.30 -3.01 1.95
C ALA A 195 -1.95 -1.51 2.04
N ASP A 196 -2.82 -0.73 2.66
CA ASP A 196 -2.70 0.73 2.76
C ASP A 196 -3.13 1.19 4.14
N ALA A 197 -2.16 1.48 5.02
CA ALA A 197 -2.43 2.03 6.35
C ALA A 197 -2.89 3.50 6.28
N LEU A 198 -2.62 4.20 5.16
CA LEU A 198 -2.92 5.63 5.00
C LEU A 198 -4.42 5.90 4.89
N ILE A 199 -5.26 4.86 4.76
CA ILE A 199 -6.72 4.96 4.86
C ILE A 199 -7.20 5.36 6.27
N LEU A 200 -6.32 5.23 7.28
CA LEU A 200 -6.58 5.50 8.70
C LEU A 200 -5.95 6.83 9.16
N GLU A 201 -5.17 7.50 8.31
CA GLU A 201 -4.35 8.65 8.69
C GLU A 201 -5.06 9.96 8.36
N ASP A 202 -5.67 10.58 9.37
CA ASP A 202 -6.28 11.91 9.26
C ASP A 202 -5.30 13.06 9.60
N MET A 203 -5.68 14.31 9.29
CA MET A 203 -4.99 15.54 9.72
C MET A 203 -5.87 16.42 10.63
N ASP A 204 -6.24 15.89 11.79
CA ASP A 204 -7.04 16.62 12.77
C ASP A 204 -6.30 17.69 13.57
N THR A 205 -5.00 17.50 13.80
CA THR A 205 -4.16 18.39 14.59
C THR A 205 -2.86 18.80 13.85
N PRO A 206 -2.18 19.88 14.27
CA PRO A 206 -0.92 20.28 13.66
C PRO A 206 0.15 19.17 13.69
N ASP A 207 0.13 18.32 14.73
CA ASP A 207 1.02 17.17 14.86
C ASP A 207 0.67 16.08 13.84
N ASP A 208 -0.62 15.83 13.60
CA ASP A 208 -1.07 14.92 12.53
C ASP A 208 -0.62 15.41 11.16
N TYR A 209 -0.75 16.72 10.89
CA TYR A 209 -0.26 17.30 9.64
C TYR A 209 1.26 17.20 9.50
N ALA A 210 2.02 17.40 10.59
CA ALA A 210 3.46 17.20 10.59
C ALA A 210 3.83 15.73 10.27
N ARG A 211 3.10 14.77 10.85
CA ARG A 211 3.23 13.33 10.55
C ARG A 211 2.88 13.02 9.10
N LEU A 212 1.76 13.51 8.58
CA LEU A 212 1.35 13.31 7.18
C LEU A 212 2.38 13.86 6.20
N ARG A 213 3.06 14.97 6.51
CA ARG A 213 4.13 15.50 5.63
C ARG A 213 5.32 14.56 5.48
N VAL A 214 5.60 13.73 6.50
CA VAL A 214 6.61 12.67 6.43
C VAL A 214 6.05 11.49 5.65
N LEU A 215 4.89 10.98 6.04
CA LEU A 215 4.24 9.84 5.37
C LEU A 215 3.98 10.08 3.88
N ALA A 216 3.64 11.31 3.49
CA ALA A 216 3.41 11.68 2.10
C ALA A 216 4.64 11.46 1.20
N ARG A 217 5.85 11.63 1.75
CA ARG A 217 7.10 11.37 1.02
C ARG A 217 7.31 9.88 0.77
N GLU A 218 6.83 9.04 1.70
CA GLU A 218 6.97 7.59 1.64
C GLU A 218 5.75 6.92 1.00
N ARG A 219 4.76 7.68 0.54
CA ARG A 219 3.45 7.19 0.04
C ARG A 219 3.58 6.18 -1.11
N HIS A 220 4.66 6.19 -1.87
CA HIS A 220 4.88 5.26 -2.99
C HIS A 220 5.61 3.97 -2.58
N THR A 221 5.88 3.79 -1.29
CA THR A 221 6.45 2.57 -0.70
C THR A 221 5.47 1.92 0.27
N LEU A 222 5.70 0.66 0.59
CA LEU A 222 4.98 -0.06 1.64
C LEU A 222 5.88 -0.22 2.87
N SER A 223 5.34 0.05 4.04
CA SER A 223 5.94 -0.37 5.29
C SER A 223 5.98 -1.90 5.40
N PRO A 224 6.82 -2.49 6.26
CA PRO A 224 6.83 -3.92 6.51
C PRO A 224 5.46 -4.52 6.90
N VAL A 225 4.64 -3.77 7.64
CA VAL A 225 3.30 -4.21 8.06
C VAL A 225 2.35 -4.24 6.86
N GLU A 226 2.42 -3.24 5.98
CA GLU A 226 1.66 -3.22 4.73
C GLU A 226 2.11 -4.32 3.76
N ALA A 227 3.41 -4.60 3.69
CA ALA A 227 3.94 -5.70 2.89
C ALA A 227 3.41 -7.06 3.37
N GLU A 228 3.38 -7.32 4.68
CA GLU A 228 2.75 -8.53 5.26
C GLU A 228 1.24 -8.57 4.99
N CYS A 229 0.54 -7.42 5.04
CA CYS A 229 -0.85 -7.33 4.64
C CYS A 229 -1.05 -7.74 3.16
N LEU A 230 -0.19 -7.25 2.26
CA LEU A 230 -0.25 -7.57 0.85
C LEU A 230 -0.03 -9.07 0.59
N LEU A 231 0.93 -9.70 1.28
CA LEU A 231 1.13 -11.16 1.19
C LEU A 231 -0.11 -11.95 1.61
N ARG A 232 -0.83 -11.49 2.66
CA ARG A 232 -2.11 -12.10 3.10
C ARG A 232 -3.19 -11.94 2.05
N ILE A 233 -3.35 -10.73 1.48
CA ILE A 233 -4.32 -10.44 0.41
C ILE A 233 -4.08 -11.33 -0.81
N CYS A 234 -2.81 -11.55 -1.18
CA CYS A 234 -2.42 -12.42 -2.28
C CYS A 234 -2.47 -13.92 -1.96
N ASN A 235 -2.93 -14.32 -0.76
CA ASN A 235 -3.03 -15.71 -0.31
C ASN A 235 -1.71 -16.49 -0.44
N VAL A 236 -0.57 -15.84 -0.13
CA VAL A 236 0.74 -16.50 -0.19
C VAL A 236 0.77 -17.66 0.81
N PRO A 237 1.10 -18.90 0.39
CA PRO A 237 1.10 -20.07 1.29
C PRO A 237 2.08 -19.92 2.45
N GLU A 238 1.82 -20.59 3.58
CA GLU A 238 2.66 -20.54 4.79
C GLU A 238 4.15 -20.85 4.52
N LYS A 239 4.45 -21.75 3.58
CA LYS A 239 5.84 -22.02 3.15
C LYS A 239 6.48 -20.78 2.51
N GLY A 240 5.72 -20.06 1.68
CA GLY A 240 6.13 -18.79 1.07
C GLY A 240 6.31 -17.70 2.12
N LEU A 241 5.36 -17.55 3.05
CA LEU A 241 5.44 -16.56 4.14
C LEU A 241 6.67 -16.76 5.03
N ARG A 242 6.97 -18.00 5.42
CA ARG A 242 8.19 -18.31 6.20
C ARG A 242 9.46 -17.93 5.46
N HIS A 243 9.49 -18.13 4.14
CA HIS A 243 10.64 -17.75 3.33
C HIS A 243 10.75 -16.23 3.18
N ALA A 244 9.66 -15.55 2.82
CA ALA A 244 9.57 -14.10 2.73
C ALA A 244 10.06 -13.40 4.01
N ARG A 245 9.60 -13.85 5.18
CA ARG A 245 10.03 -13.31 6.50
C ARG A 245 11.51 -13.51 6.76
N ALA A 246 12.06 -14.66 6.39
CA ALA A 246 13.49 -14.93 6.53
C ALA A 246 14.32 -14.00 5.63
N VAL A 247 13.92 -13.86 4.35
CA VAL A 247 14.60 -12.97 3.39
C VAL A 247 14.50 -11.52 3.84
N GLY A 248 13.31 -11.04 4.21
CA GLY A 248 13.10 -9.69 4.72
C GLY A 248 13.96 -9.38 5.94
N ALA A 249 14.05 -10.28 6.91
CA ALA A 249 14.88 -10.06 8.09
C ALA A 249 16.38 -10.04 7.81
N VAL A 250 16.86 -10.92 6.92
CA VAL A 250 18.26 -10.87 6.48
C VAL A 250 18.56 -9.58 5.73
N ALA A 251 17.67 -9.16 4.82
CA ALA A 251 17.81 -7.90 4.07
C ALA A 251 17.84 -6.69 5.01
N CYS A 252 16.96 -6.66 6.01
CA CYS A 252 16.94 -5.64 7.07
C CYS A 252 18.29 -5.56 7.81
N CYS A 253 18.79 -6.69 8.33
CA CYS A 253 20.05 -6.70 9.09
C CYS A 253 21.27 -6.37 8.22
N LEU A 254 21.26 -6.73 6.93
CA LEU A 254 22.29 -6.32 6.00
C LEU A 254 22.24 -4.80 5.75
N ALA A 255 21.05 -4.23 5.62
CA ALA A 255 20.85 -2.79 5.44
C ALA A 255 21.28 -2.01 6.68
N GLU A 256 20.95 -2.48 7.88
CA GLU A 256 21.43 -1.89 9.15
C GLU A 256 22.97 -1.90 9.23
N ALA A 257 23.60 -3.02 8.86
CA ALA A 257 25.05 -3.14 8.87
C ALA A 257 25.71 -2.19 7.85
N LEU A 258 25.11 -2.03 6.68
CA LEU A 258 25.60 -1.16 5.62
C LEU A 258 25.42 0.32 5.95
N ALA A 259 24.22 0.71 6.41
CA ALA A 259 23.93 2.06 6.87
C ALA A 259 24.94 2.48 7.95
N HIS A 260 25.12 1.65 8.98
CA HIS A 260 26.06 1.93 10.06
C HIS A 260 27.50 2.10 9.57
N ALA A 261 27.97 1.24 8.64
CA ALA A 261 29.31 1.33 8.11
C ALA A 261 29.54 2.60 7.28
N ARG A 262 28.55 3.00 6.47
CA ARG A 262 28.59 4.23 5.66
C ARG A 262 28.58 5.48 6.53
N GLU A 263 27.69 5.53 7.51
CA GLU A 263 27.61 6.63 8.49
C GLU A 263 28.90 6.77 9.30
N ALA A 264 29.48 5.65 9.75
CA ALA A 264 30.76 5.65 10.47
C ALA A 264 31.93 6.15 9.60
N ALA A 265 31.83 6.00 8.28
CA ALA A 265 32.77 6.53 7.31
C ALA A 265 32.44 7.96 6.85
N GLY A 266 31.38 8.59 7.38
CA GLY A 266 30.98 9.96 7.07
C GLY A 266 30.15 10.13 5.80
N TYR A 267 29.60 9.04 5.25
CA TYR A 267 28.71 9.05 4.10
C TYR A 267 27.23 8.98 4.53
N ASP A 268 26.32 9.37 3.63
CA ASP A 268 24.90 9.07 3.79
C ASP A 268 24.68 7.55 3.84
N ALA A 269 23.72 7.11 4.66
CA ALA A 269 23.40 5.69 4.79
C ALA A 269 23.09 5.06 3.41
N GLY A 270 22.35 5.79 2.55
CA GLY A 270 22.00 5.36 1.21
C GLY A 270 21.20 4.05 1.14
N VAL A 271 20.67 3.58 2.28
CA VAL A 271 19.76 2.42 2.40
C VAL A 271 18.81 2.63 3.59
N ASP A 272 17.57 2.17 3.44
CA ASP A 272 16.58 2.09 4.50
C ASP A 272 16.31 0.62 4.90
N PRO A 273 16.64 0.20 6.14
CA PRO A 273 16.34 -1.14 6.63
C PRO A 273 14.86 -1.55 6.57
N ARG A 274 13.93 -0.60 6.76
CA ARG A 274 12.49 -0.87 6.67
C ARG A 274 12.07 -1.16 5.24
N LEU A 275 12.63 -0.43 4.28
CA LEU A 275 12.41 -0.67 2.86
C LEU A 275 13.03 -2.00 2.41
N ALA A 276 14.24 -2.33 2.88
CA ALA A 276 14.87 -3.63 2.63
C ALA A 276 14.05 -4.79 3.21
N LEU A 277 13.49 -4.63 4.41
CA LEU A 277 12.57 -5.60 5.01
C LEU A 277 11.32 -5.80 4.16
N ALA A 278 10.66 -4.71 3.76
CA ALA A 278 9.46 -4.77 2.92
C ALA A 278 9.75 -5.39 1.53
N GLY A 279 10.88 -5.05 0.91
CA GLY A 279 11.33 -5.66 -0.35
C GLY A 279 11.57 -7.17 -0.21
N GLY A 280 12.24 -7.59 0.87
CA GLY A 280 12.49 -9.01 1.13
C GLY A 280 11.22 -9.80 1.47
N LEU A 281 10.21 -9.17 2.10
CA LEU A 281 8.89 -9.77 2.28
C LEU A 281 8.20 -10.02 0.94
N LEU A 282 8.25 -9.06 0.02
CA LEU A 282 7.52 -9.12 -1.25
C LEU A 282 8.26 -9.83 -2.39
N HIS A 283 9.54 -10.17 -2.23
CA HIS A 283 10.38 -10.64 -3.33
C HIS A 283 9.79 -11.82 -4.13
N ASP A 284 9.06 -12.70 -3.44
CA ASP A 284 8.50 -13.94 -3.96
C ASP A 284 6.95 -13.91 -4.05
N ILE A 285 6.33 -12.72 -4.00
CA ILE A 285 4.85 -12.60 -3.92
C ILE A 285 4.11 -13.29 -5.07
N CYS A 286 4.72 -13.37 -6.26
CA CYS A 286 4.16 -14.04 -7.43
C CYS A 286 4.72 -15.46 -7.66
N LYS A 287 5.34 -16.08 -6.64
CA LYS A 287 5.94 -17.41 -6.78
C LYS A 287 4.95 -18.45 -7.31
N GLY A 288 5.40 -19.23 -8.28
CA GLY A 288 4.57 -20.21 -9.00
C GLY A 288 4.09 -19.73 -10.37
N GLN A 289 4.18 -18.43 -10.66
CA GLN A 289 3.94 -17.89 -12.00
C GLN A 289 5.19 -18.02 -12.89
N PRO A 290 5.04 -18.17 -14.23
CA PRO A 290 6.16 -18.09 -15.15
C PRO A 290 6.89 -16.75 -15.00
N ARG A 291 8.22 -16.78 -14.85
CA ARG A 291 9.04 -15.56 -14.61
C ARG A 291 8.50 -14.72 -13.44
N HIS A 292 8.19 -15.38 -12.31
CA HIS A 292 7.63 -14.76 -11.10
C HIS A 292 8.31 -13.47 -10.64
N GLU A 293 9.62 -13.32 -10.85
CA GLU A 293 10.38 -12.11 -10.56
C GLU A 293 9.88 -10.89 -11.38
N ALA A 294 9.71 -11.06 -12.69
CA ALA A 294 9.15 -10.04 -13.57
C ALA A 294 7.65 -9.82 -13.26
N ALA A 295 6.92 -10.91 -12.99
CA ALA A 295 5.51 -10.84 -12.62
C ALA A 295 5.28 -10.05 -11.33
N ALA A 296 6.16 -10.20 -10.32
CA ALA A 296 6.12 -9.43 -9.09
C ALA A 296 6.37 -7.94 -9.35
N GLY A 297 7.35 -7.60 -10.20
CA GLY A 297 7.61 -6.22 -10.62
C GLY A 297 6.43 -5.59 -11.38
N GLU A 298 5.81 -6.33 -12.31
CA GLU A 298 4.61 -5.86 -13.04
C GLU A 298 3.40 -5.71 -12.11
N PHE A 299 3.21 -6.63 -11.18
CA PHE A 299 2.14 -6.57 -10.18
C PHE A 299 2.26 -5.31 -9.32
N LEU A 300 3.43 -5.03 -8.74
CA LEU A 300 3.64 -3.85 -7.89
C LEU A 300 3.52 -2.53 -8.67
N ARG A 301 3.95 -2.48 -9.94
CA ARG A 301 3.71 -1.29 -10.80
C ARG A 301 2.23 -1.03 -11.04
N ARG A 302 1.41 -2.07 -11.22
CA ARG A 302 -0.05 -1.92 -11.36
C ARG A 302 -0.71 -1.39 -10.09
N LEU A 303 -0.08 -1.58 -8.93
CA LEU A 303 -0.49 -0.98 -7.66
C LEU A 303 0.06 0.44 -7.45
N GLU A 304 0.74 1.01 -8.45
CA GLU A 304 1.46 2.30 -8.38
C GLU A 304 2.56 2.32 -7.30
N LEU A 305 3.28 1.21 -7.14
CA LEU A 305 4.41 1.05 -6.22
C LEU A 305 5.72 0.77 -7.00
N PRO A 306 6.22 1.70 -7.83
CA PRO A 306 7.37 1.47 -8.70
C PRO A 306 8.67 1.20 -7.94
N GLU A 307 8.84 1.80 -6.76
CA GLU A 307 10.02 1.54 -5.93
C GLU A 307 10.01 0.12 -5.37
N MET A 308 8.86 -0.36 -4.87
CA MET A 308 8.72 -1.75 -4.44
C MET A 308 8.98 -2.72 -5.60
N ALA A 309 8.52 -2.38 -6.81
CA ALA A 309 8.79 -3.17 -8.01
C ALA A 309 10.30 -3.29 -8.32
N ARG A 310 11.06 -2.18 -8.18
CA ARG A 310 12.52 -2.14 -8.38
C ARG A 310 13.25 -3.11 -7.44
N LEU A 311 12.78 -3.24 -6.19
CA LEU A 311 13.42 -4.10 -5.20
C LEU A 311 13.31 -5.59 -5.53
N VAL A 312 12.24 -6.00 -6.22
CA VAL A 312 11.90 -7.42 -6.37
C VAL A 312 12.12 -7.97 -7.79
N GLN A 313 12.13 -7.13 -8.81
CA GLN A 313 12.09 -7.60 -10.21
C GLN A 313 13.35 -8.34 -10.70
N ASP A 314 14.50 -8.11 -10.05
CA ASP A 314 15.81 -8.64 -10.47
C ASP A 314 16.36 -9.70 -9.50
N HIS A 315 15.55 -10.22 -8.56
CA HIS A 315 16.07 -11.05 -7.47
C HIS A 315 16.61 -12.43 -7.93
N ARG A 316 16.38 -12.84 -9.19
CA ARG A 316 16.86 -14.13 -9.72
C ARG A 316 18.29 -14.06 -10.24
N ASP A 317 18.64 -12.98 -10.93
CA ASP A 317 19.94 -12.77 -11.55
C ASP A 317 20.24 -11.27 -11.64
N LEU A 318 21.28 -10.83 -10.94
CA LEU A 318 21.60 -9.43 -10.76
C LEU A 318 23.10 -9.22 -10.97
N SER A 319 23.44 -8.16 -11.69
CA SER A 319 24.80 -7.63 -11.78
C SER A 319 24.75 -6.17 -11.36
N LEU A 320 25.73 -5.73 -10.57
CA LEU A 320 25.89 -4.34 -10.15
C LEU A 320 27.24 -3.84 -10.68
N PRO A 321 27.27 -2.81 -11.54
CA PRO A 321 28.49 -2.12 -11.92
C PRO A 321 29.29 -1.62 -10.70
N GLU A 322 30.62 -1.55 -10.80
CA GLU A 322 31.46 -1.16 -9.65
C GLU A 322 31.21 0.27 -9.17
N ASP A 323 30.79 1.17 -10.07
CA ASP A 323 30.53 2.58 -9.81
C ASP A 323 29.11 2.87 -9.28
N GLU A 324 28.17 1.93 -9.42
CA GLU A 324 26.82 2.06 -8.84
C GLU A 324 26.80 1.64 -7.36
N PRO A 325 26.09 2.35 -6.46
CA PRO A 325 26.06 2.01 -5.04
C PRO A 325 25.23 0.75 -4.75
N VAL A 326 25.58 0.02 -3.69
CA VAL A 326 24.72 -1.04 -3.15
C VAL A 326 23.49 -0.39 -2.51
N THR A 327 22.29 -0.82 -2.93
CA THR A 327 20.99 -0.39 -2.42
C THR A 327 20.22 -1.55 -1.81
N GLU A 328 19.01 -1.32 -1.29
CA GLU A 328 18.13 -2.35 -0.76
C GLU A 328 17.86 -3.47 -1.76
N ARG A 329 17.85 -3.17 -3.06
CA ARG A 329 17.66 -4.15 -4.14
C ARG A 329 18.71 -5.26 -4.08
N GLU A 330 19.99 -4.89 -3.96
CA GLU A 330 21.09 -5.84 -3.88
C GLU A 330 21.08 -6.63 -2.58
N LEU A 331 20.68 -5.97 -1.48
CA LEU A 331 20.56 -6.60 -0.18
C LEU A 331 19.45 -7.65 -0.17
N VAL A 332 18.30 -7.36 -0.78
CA VAL A 332 17.19 -8.32 -0.96
C VAL A 332 17.63 -9.50 -1.84
N TYR A 333 18.33 -9.21 -2.96
CA TYR A 333 18.88 -10.25 -3.84
C TYR A 333 19.81 -11.20 -3.08
N LEU A 334 20.79 -10.67 -2.32
CA LEU A 334 21.74 -11.48 -1.56
C LEU A 334 21.05 -12.20 -0.39
N ALA A 335 20.11 -11.54 0.30
CA ALA A 335 19.33 -12.11 1.39
C ALA A 335 18.53 -13.35 0.95
N ASP A 336 17.91 -13.32 -0.23
CA ASP A 336 17.33 -14.54 -0.81
C ASP A 336 18.40 -15.61 -0.84
N LYS A 337 19.59 -15.38 -1.42
CA LYS A 337 20.66 -16.39 -1.61
C LYS A 337 21.08 -17.09 -0.33
N TYR A 338 20.99 -16.44 0.84
CA TYR A 338 21.24 -17.05 2.14
C TYR A 338 20.08 -17.86 2.75
N CYS A 339 18.87 -17.74 2.21
CA CYS A 339 17.68 -18.36 2.77
C CYS A 339 17.25 -19.61 1.99
N TYR A 340 16.99 -20.71 2.71
CA TYR A 340 16.26 -21.86 2.18
C TYR A 340 15.11 -22.21 3.12
N GLY A 341 13.88 -21.94 2.67
CA GLY A 341 12.75 -21.85 3.59
C GLY A 341 13.02 -20.73 4.60
N GLY A 342 12.94 -21.04 5.90
CA GLY A 342 13.27 -20.11 6.98
C GLY A 342 14.68 -20.23 7.54
N ASN A 343 15.55 -21.06 6.95
CA ASN A 343 16.87 -21.39 7.49
C ASN A 343 18.01 -20.74 6.70
N PHE A 344 19.11 -20.47 7.39
CA PHE A 344 20.36 -20.04 6.77
C PHE A 344 21.01 -21.19 5.98
N VAL A 345 21.46 -20.89 4.77
CA VAL A 345 22.28 -21.77 3.94
C VAL A 345 23.35 -20.92 3.24
N PRO A 346 24.65 -21.23 3.40
CA PRO A 346 25.71 -20.53 2.67
C PRO A 346 25.49 -20.59 1.16
N VAL A 347 25.85 -19.52 0.44
CA VAL A 347 25.65 -19.40 -1.01
C VAL A 347 26.25 -20.59 -1.76
N GLN A 348 27.49 -20.95 -1.43
CA GLN A 348 28.23 -22.06 -2.04
C GLN A 348 27.45 -23.38 -1.90
N ARG A 349 26.89 -23.64 -0.72
CA ARG A 349 26.08 -24.83 -0.46
C ARG A 349 24.75 -24.78 -1.21
N ARG A 350 24.06 -23.64 -1.23
CA ARG A 350 22.76 -23.50 -1.90
C ARG A 350 22.88 -23.70 -3.42
N PHE A 351 23.94 -23.18 -4.03
CA PHE A 351 24.21 -23.38 -5.46
C PHE A 351 24.78 -24.77 -5.76
N GLY A 352 25.60 -25.35 -4.87
CA GLY A 352 26.10 -26.72 -5.00
C GLY A 352 24.98 -27.76 -5.14
N LEU A 353 23.95 -27.68 -4.28
CA LEU A 353 22.77 -28.54 -4.36
C LEU A 353 22.02 -28.42 -5.71
N LYS A 354 22.04 -27.23 -6.33
CA LYS A 354 21.45 -27.04 -7.67
C LYS A 354 22.32 -27.67 -8.75
N LEU A 355 23.64 -27.51 -8.68
CA LEU A 355 24.56 -28.13 -9.64
C LEU A 355 24.43 -29.65 -9.62
N GLU A 356 24.30 -30.25 -8.44
CA GLU A 356 24.05 -31.69 -8.30
C GLU A 356 22.72 -32.11 -8.94
N ALA A 357 21.64 -31.34 -8.71
CA ALA A 357 20.32 -31.64 -9.27
C ALA A 357 20.27 -31.54 -10.80
N TYR A 358 21.11 -30.69 -11.41
CA TYR A 358 21.20 -30.48 -12.86
C TYR A 358 22.48 -31.06 -13.46
N ALA A 359 23.14 -32.03 -12.81
CA ALA A 359 24.45 -32.52 -13.19
C ALA A 359 24.52 -33.08 -14.63
N GLN A 360 23.39 -33.48 -15.20
CA GLN A 360 23.28 -34.02 -16.57
C GLN A 360 22.92 -32.96 -17.62
N ASP A 361 22.76 -31.70 -17.23
CA ASP A 361 22.42 -30.57 -18.09
C ASP A 361 23.56 -29.53 -18.04
N ALA A 362 24.50 -29.65 -18.99
CA ALA A 362 25.68 -28.81 -19.06
C ALA A 362 25.34 -27.30 -19.24
N PRO A 363 24.43 -26.90 -20.15
CA PRO A 363 23.97 -25.52 -20.23
C PRO A 363 23.37 -24.99 -18.92
N ALA A 364 22.56 -25.79 -18.22
CA ALA A 364 22.02 -25.37 -16.92
C ALA A 364 23.12 -25.20 -15.87
N CYS A 365 24.11 -26.10 -15.83
CA CYS A 365 25.24 -26.01 -14.92
C CYS A 365 26.08 -24.74 -15.17
N GLU A 366 26.39 -24.42 -16.43
CA GLU A 366 27.09 -23.18 -16.80
C GLU A 366 26.32 -21.93 -16.34
N ALA A 367 25.00 -21.90 -16.55
CA ALA A 367 24.14 -20.81 -16.10
C ALA A 367 24.06 -20.71 -14.56
N ILE A 368 24.11 -21.83 -13.83
CA ILE A 368 24.16 -21.84 -12.36
C ILE A 368 25.53 -21.32 -11.87
N GLN A 369 26.63 -21.72 -12.50
CA GLN A 369 27.98 -21.26 -12.15
C GLN A 369 28.16 -19.77 -12.41
N GLY A 370 27.68 -19.26 -13.55
CA GLY A 370 27.71 -17.82 -13.85
C GLY A 370 26.96 -16.99 -12.79
N ARG A 371 25.78 -17.45 -12.36
CA ARG A 371 25.02 -16.81 -11.28
C ARG A 371 25.75 -16.89 -9.94
N LEU A 372 26.37 -18.03 -9.62
CA LEU A 372 27.18 -18.15 -8.41
C LEU A 372 28.33 -17.14 -8.40
N GLY A 373 29.01 -16.95 -9.53
CA GLY A 373 30.08 -15.95 -9.69
C GLY A 373 29.60 -14.54 -9.38
N ARG A 374 28.44 -14.14 -9.92
CA ARG A 374 27.83 -12.83 -9.66
C ARG A 374 27.44 -12.64 -8.20
N VAL A 375 26.83 -13.65 -7.57
CA VAL A 375 26.49 -13.59 -6.13
C VAL A 375 27.75 -13.42 -5.29
N LYS A 376 28.82 -14.17 -5.58
CA LYS A 376 30.08 -14.06 -4.84
C LYS A 376 30.72 -12.68 -4.99
N ALA A 377 30.73 -12.12 -6.20
CA ALA A 377 31.25 -10.78 -6.42
C ALA A 377 30.49 -9.72 -5.60
N LEU A 378 29.16 -9.84 -5.53
CA LEU A 378 28.34 -8.97 -4.70
C LEU A 378 28.56 -9.21 -3.19
N GLU A 379 28.66 -10.47 -2.76
CA GLU A 379 28.98 -10.85 -1.38
C GLU A 379 30.30 -10.24 -0.92
N GLU A 380 31.36 -10.34 -1.74
CA GLU A 380 32.67 -9.74 -1.47
C GLU A 380 32.61 -8.21 -1.42
N ARG A 381 31.85 -7.59 -2.32
CA ARG A 381 31.67 -6.13 -2.33
C ARG A 381 30.98 -5.66 -1.06
N ILE A 382 29.86 -6.28 -0.70
CA ILE A 382 29.14 -5.94 0.54
C ILE A 382 30.05 -6.19 1.74
N ALA A 383 30.81 -7.30 1.77
CA ALA A 383 31.75 -7.60 2.84
C ALA A 383 32.79 -6.47 3.06
N ARG A 384 33.32 -5.90 1.97
CA ARG A 384 34.24 -4.75 2.01
C ARG A 384 33.54 -3.51 2.57
N GLU A 385 32.32 -3.20 2.12
CA GLU A 385 31.59 -2.01 2.58
C GLU A 385 31.17 -2.13 4.06
N ILE A 386 30.73 -3.30 4.53
CA ILE A 386 30.25 -3.49 5.92
C ILE A 386 31.36 -3.89 6.91
N GLY A 387 32.57 -4.20 6.41
CA GLY A 387 33.73 -4.60 7.22
C GLY A 387 33.61 -5.98 7.90
N LYS A 388 32.72 -6.86 7.44
CA LYS A 388 32.53 -8.24 7.96
C LYS A 388 31.85 -9.12 6.93
N GLU A 389 31.87 -10.43 7.13
CA GLU A 389 31.20 -11.37 6.23
C GLU A 389 29.67 -11.21 6.28
N PRO A 390 28.99 -10.95 5.14
CA PRO A 390 27.53 -10.82 5.09
C PRO A 390 26.81 -12.12 5.51
N ALA A 391 27.43 -13.27 5.25
CA ALA A 391 26.95 -14.58 5.70
C ALA A 391 26.75 -14.65 7.23
N LEU A 392 27.67 -14.07 8.02
CA LEU A 392 27.54 -14.02 9.49
C LEU A 392 26.40 -13.10 9.93
N VAL A 393 26.13 -12.03 9.19
CA VAL A 393 24.99 -11.14 9.45
C VAL A 393 23.68 -11.90 9.20
N ALA A 394 23.60 -12.61 8.08
CA ALA A 394 22.44 -13.41 7.70
C ALA A 394 22.16 -14.55 8.70
N GLU A 395 23.19 -15.30 9.10
CA GLU A 395 23.05 -16.38 10.07
C GLU A 395 22.50 -15.86 11.41
N ARG A 396 23.07 -14.76 11.93
CA ARG A 396 22.61 -14.14 13.19
C ARG A 396 21.18 -13.63 13.10
N ALA A 397 20.79 -13.04 11.96
CA ALA A 397 19.42 -12.57 11.74
C ALA A 397 18.41 -13.71 11.86
N LEU A 398 18.69 -14.86 11.24
CA LEU A 398 17.79 -16.01 11.25
C LEU A 398 17.75 -16.73 12.60
N VAL A 399 18.87 -16.82 13.33
CA VAL A 399 18.88 -17.36 14.70
C VAL A 399 18.02 -16.50 15.64
N ARG A 400 18.13 -15.17 15.55
CA ARG A 400 17.31 -14.24 16.36
C ARG A 400 15.82 -14.40 16.07
N ASN A 401 15.43 -14.51 14.80
CA ASN A 401 14.05 -14.71 14.39
C ASN A 401 13.45 -16.03 14.89
N CYS A 402 14.20 -17.14 14.83
CA CYS A 402 13.75 -18.41 15.36
C CYS A 402 13.46 -18.34 16.87
N ASN A 403 14.28 -17.61 17.62
CA ASN A 403 14.10 -17.44 19.07
C ASN A 403 12.91 -16.51 19.40
N ALA A 404 12.71 -15.43 18.64
CA ALA A 404 11.56 -14.54 18.80
C ALA A 404 10.23 -15.26 18.50
N ALA A 405 10.19 -16.10 17.45
CA ALA A 405 9.02 -16.90 17.10
C ALA A 405 8.67 -17.92 18.20
N ARG A 406 9.68 -18.59 18.77
CA ARG A 406 9.48 -19.55 19.88
C ARG A 406 9.00 -18.86 21.17
N GLY A 407 9.51 -17.66 21.47
CA GLY A 407 9.08 -16.87 22.63
C GLY A 407 7.62 -16.40 22.53
N ASN A 408 7.13 -16.08 21.33
CA ASN A 408 5.73 -15.69 21.11
C ASN A 408 4.75 -16.86 21.16
N VAL A 409 5.15 -18.07 20.72
CA VAL A 409 4.34 -19.29 20.86
C VAL A 409 4.20 -19.68 22.34
N ALA A 410 5.31 -19.67 23.10
CA ALA A 410 5.29 -19.96 24.53
C ALA A 410 4.43 -18.97 25.35
N ARG A 411 4.29 -17.72 24.89
CA ARG A 411 3.41 -16.72 25.54
C ARG A 411 1.92 -16.89 25.19
N ARG A 412 1.59 -17.49 24.05
CA ARG A 412 0.21 -17.80 23.65
C ARG A 412 -0.32 -19.11 24.23
N GLU A 413 0.55 -20.01 24.68
CA GLU A 413 0.14 -21.25 25.37
C GLU A 413 -0.04 -21.06 26.89
N VAL A 414 0.35 -19.89 27.42
CA VAL A 414 0.29 -19.55 28.86
C VAL A 414 -0.75 -18.46 29.15
N ALA A 415 -1.41 -17.93 28.12
CA ALA A 415 -2.54 -16.99 28.20
C ALA A 415 -3.81 -17.69 27.69
#